data_AF-A0A2M8AGY9-F1
#
_entry.id   AF-A0A2M8AGY9-F1
#
_cell.length_a   1.000
_cell.length_b   1.000
_cell.length_c   1.000
_cell.angle_alpha   90.00
_cell.angle_beta   90.00
_cell.angle_gamma   90.00
#
_symmetry.space_group_name_H-M   'P 1'
#
loop_
_entity.id
_entity.type
_entity.pdbx_description
1 polymer ?
#
loop_
_entity_poly.entity_id
_entity_poly.type
_entity_poly.pdbx_seq_one_letter_code
_entity_poly.pdbx_strand_id
1 'polypeptide(L)'
;MNIKRILGVLCYFVLSFLSGFIIGGIIVKLVGVGVSQGLAAGAIAVFYALVRGFLGLLIAIVVKVKRKDISLVKANLFLLLLIVLGVILLVVTPKRHIVTAENPKNEVSKAGFLFDEINYKNQPEDVLNPPTLALGMFAPNLNIDKPFYFYGAVTFGKPAYEHSPLDSIVFYNNPYNNLDIKTAPPWLVPEHLKIDYGFLSFKALTITDEFIEIEVNKQTGQTFWVSRYDGNLQYWPEFLLGVNSVELIDPKQALKVAPLDHASEYQGNYTFLRPQKIKAEWMEVELLDTHFKTLGKAWVKWLDCGIIKVSYNLLS
;
A
#
# COMPACT_ATOMS: atom_id res chain seq x y z
N MET A 1 7.91 62.42 10.45
CA MET A 1 6.73 61.54 10.25
C MET A 1 6.33 60.96 11.60
N ASN A 2 5.08 61.11 12.04
CA ASN A 2 4.65 60.69 13.38
C ASN A 2 4.71 59.15 13.50
N ILE A 3 5.50 58.63 14.44
CA ILE A 3 5.77 57.18 14.60
C ILE A 3 4.47 56.37 14.75
N LYS A 4 3.44 56.96 15.38
CA LYS A 4 2.10 56.36 15.53
C LYS A 4 1.41 56.14 14.18
N ARG A 5 1.63 57.02 13.21
CA ARG A 5 1.06 56.92 11.86
C ARG A 5 1.74 55.82 11.05
N ILE A 6 3.06 55.67 11.20
CA ILE A 6 3.84 54.61 10.55
C ILE A 6 3.39 53.25 11.09
N LEU A 7 3.32 53.12 12.42
CA LEU A 7 2.87 51.90 13.09
C LEU A 7 1.44 51.54 12.69
N GLY A 8 0.54 52.52 12.61
CA GLY A 8 -0.85 52.30 12.19
C GLY A 8 -0.98 51.75 10.76
N VAL A 9 -0.13 52.21 9.83
CA VAL A 9 -0.08 51.70 8.45
C VAL A 9 0.51 50.29 8.41
N LEU A 10 1.57 50.03 9.18
CA LEU A 10 2.16 48.69 9.25
C LEU A 10 1.16 47.67 9.81
N CYS A 11 0.49 48.00 10.92
CA CYS A 11 -0.56 47.17 11.49
C CYS A 11 -1.70 46.88 10.51
N TYR A 12 -2.08 47.87 9.70
CA TYR A 12 -3.12 47.69 8.67
C TYR A 12 -2.76 46.62 7.64
N PHE A 13 -1.53 46.62 7.14
CA PHE A 13 -1.07 45.63 6.18
C PHE A 13 -0.98 44.22 6.79
N VAL A 14 -0.43 44.12 8.01
CA VAL A 14 -0.32 42.83 8.72
C VAL A 14 -1.72 42.25 8.99
N LEU A 15 -2.65 43.06 9.49
CA LEU A 15 -4.02 42.61 9.76
C LEU A 15 -4.76 42.23 8.48
N SER A 16 -4.51 42.94 7.37
CA SER A 16 -5.12 42.60 6.08
C SER A 16 -4.63 41.24 5.58
N PHE A 17 -3.34 40.96 5.68
CA PHE A 17 -2.78 39.65 5.34
C PHE A 17 -3.38 38.53 6.20
N LEU A 18 -3.41 38.72 7.53
CA LEU A 18 -3.98 37.72 8.45
C LEU A 18 -5.47 37.48 8.22
N SER A 19 -6.25 38.53 7.94
CA SER A 19 -7.67 38.37 7.58
C SER A 19 -7.84 37.58 6.28
N GLY A 20 -7.01 37.86 5.27
CA GLY A 20 -7.02 37.12 4.00
C GLY A 20 -6.65 35.66 4.17
N PHE A 21 -5.67 35.38 5.03
CA PHE A 21 -5.24 34.03 5.39
C PHE A 21 -6.37 33.22 6.05
N ILE A 22 -7.04 33.80 7.05
CA ILE A 22 -8.15 33.13 7.74
C ILE A 22 -9.34 32.89 6.80
N ILE A 23 -9.71 33.89 5.98
CA ILE A 23 -10.74 33.72 4.95
C ILE A 23 -10.35 32.58 4.00
N GLY A 24 -9.08 32.51 3.59
CA GLY A 24 -8.56 31.41 2.77
C GLY A 24 -8.74 30.05 3.43
N GLY A 25 -8.40 29.93 4.72
CA GLY A 25 -8.62 28.70 5.50
C GLY A 25 -10.10 28.30 5.59
N ILE A 26 -11.01 29.26 5.74
CA ILE A 26 -12.46 29.01 5.73
C ILE A 26 -12.90 28.49 4.35
N ILE A 27 -12.44 29.09 3.26
CA ILE A 27 -12.78 28.65 1.89
C ILE A 27 -12.26 27.23 1.63
N VAL A 28 -11.00 26.94 1.99
CA VAL A 28 -10.42 25.59 1.89
C VAL A 28 -11.29 24.56 2.59
N LYS A 29 -11.74 24.88 3.82
CA LYS A 29 -12.61 24.03 4.62
C LYS A 29 -14.01 23.86 4.00
N LEU A 30 -14.59 24.92 3.43
CA LEU A 30 -15.91 24.88 2.78
C LEU A 30 -15.88 24.09 1.46
N VAL A 31 -14.79 24.21 0.69
CA VAL A 31 -14.62 23.54 -0.61
C VAL A 31 -14.14 22.09 -0.43
N GLY A 32 -13.64 21.72 0.75
CA GLY A 32 -13.11 20.37 1.00
C GLY A 32 -11.78 20.13 0.29
N VAL A 33 -10.97 21.18 0.12
CA VAL A 33 -9.65 21.04 -0.51
C VAL A 33 -8.76 20.17 0.39
N GLY A 34 -8.28 19.05 -0.15
CA GLY A 34 -7.39 18.12 0.55
C GLY A 34 -8.08 16.95 1.28
N VAL A 35 -9.40 16.80 1.21
CA VAL A 35 -10.15 15.74 1.92
C VAL A 35 -9.70 14.31 1.53
N SER A 36 -9.06 14.11 0.38
CA SER A 36 -8.51 12.82 -0.08
C SER A 36 -6.98 12.73 -0.06
N GLN A 37 -6.27 13.77 0.40
CA GLN A 37 -4.81 13.90 0.24
C GLN A 37 -4.02 13.53 1.50
N GLY A 38 -4.68 12.93 2.51
CA GLY A 38 -4.03 12.43 3.73
C GLY A 38 -3.17 13.49 4.42
N LEU A 39 -1.90 13.16 4.68
CA LEU A 39 -0.96 14.06 5.37
C LEU A 39 -0.65 15.35 4.56
N ALA A 40 -0.75 15.30 3.23
CA ALA A 40 -0.50 16.46 2.36
C ALA A 40 -1.64 17.50 2.41
N ALA A 41 -2.82 17.12 2.90
CA ALA A 41 -3.97 18.01 3.03
C ALA A 41 -3.65 19.28 3.84
N GLY A 42 -2.84 19.14 4.91
CA GLY A 42 -2.41 20.27 5.74
C GLY A 42 -1.54 21.26 4.97
N ALA A 43 -0.57 20.77 4.20
CA ALA A 43 0.32 21.62 3.41
C ALA A 43 -0.45 22.37 2.30
N ILE A 44 -1.37 21.68 1.63
CA ILE A 44 -2.24 22.28 0.60
C ILE A 44 -3.12 23.37 1.21
N ALA A 45 -3.76 23.10 2.36
CA ALA A 45 -4.59 24.08 3.07
C ALA A 45 -3.81 25.36 3.43
N VAL A 46 -2.59 25.21 3.94
CA VAL A 46 -1.70 26.33 4.28
C VAL A 46 -1.31 27.12 3.03
N PHE A 47 -1.00 26.44 1.92
CA PHE A 47 -0.66 27.11 0.67
C PHE A 47 -1.80 28.00 0.15
N TYR A 48 -3.03 27.49 0.09
CA TYR A 48 -4.18 28.28 -0.35
C TYR A 48 -4.49 29.45 0.60
N ALA A 49 -4.31 29.25 1.91
CA ALA A 49 -4.43 30.32 2.89
C ALA A 49 -3.38 31.42 2.67
N LEU A 50 -2.12 31.05 2.39
CA LEU A 50 -1.04 31.99 2.06
C LEU A 50 -1.36 32.82 0.81
N VAL A 51 -1.80 32.18 -0.28
CA VAL A 51 -2.19 32.87 -1.53
C VAL A 51 -3.28 33.92 -1.25
N ARG A 52 -4.29 33.56 -0.45
CA ARG A 52 -5.35 34.49 -0.05
C ARG A 52 -4.87 35.60 0.88
N GLY A 53 -3.89 35.32 1.75
CA GLY A 53 -3.22 36.33 2.56
C GLY A 53 -2.54 37.41 1.69
N PHE A 54 -1.78 36.99 0.68
CA PHE A 54 -1.16 37.92 -0.27
C PHE A 54 -2.18 38.71 -1.08
N LEU A 55 -3.28 38.08 -1.49
CA LEU A 55 -4.38 38.79 -2.16
C LEU A 55 -5.00 39.87 -1.25
N GLY A 56 -5.20 39.57 0.03
CA GLY A 56 -5.66 40.55 1.03
C GLY A 56 -4.71 41.74 1.18
N LEU A 57 -3.40 41.48 1.16
CA LEU A 57 -2.38 42.52 1.19
C LEU A 57 -2.40 43.41 -0.06
N LEU A 58 -2.56 42.82 -1.26
CA LEU A 58 -2.70 43.57 -2.51
C LEU A 58 -3.94 44.48 -2.49
N ILE A 59 -5.08 43.98 -2.02
CA ILE A 59 -6.30 44.78 -1.87
C ILE A 59 -6.07 45.94 -0.91
N ALA A 60 -5.40 45.68 0.22
CA ALA A 60 -5.08 46.72 1.20
C ALA A 60 -4.20 47.84 0.62
N ILE A 61 -3.21 47.48 -0.22
CA ILE A 61 -2.38 48.47 -0.93
C ILE A 61 -3.25 49.32 -1.86
N VAL A 62 -4.07 48.69 -2.71
CA VAL A 62 -4.93 49.41 -3.67
C VAL A 62 -5.90 50.34 -2.94
N VAL A 63 -6.53 49.87 -1.86
CA VAL A 63 -7.46 50.65 -1.04
C VAL A 63 -6.73 51.85 -0.42
N LYS A 64 -5.51 51.64 0.10
CA LYS A 64 -4.74 52.72 0.71
C LYS A 64 -4.28 53.79 -0.29
N VAL A 65 -3.92 53.37 -1.50
CA VAL A 65 -3.54 54.28 -2.60
C VAL A 65 -4.75 55.08 -3.08
N LYS A 66 -5.92 54.43 -3.25
CA LYS A 66 -7.13 55.09 -3.76
C LYS A 66 -7.85 55.97 -2.75
N ARG A 67 -7.73 55.71 -1.44
CA ARG A 67 -8.38 56.51 -0.40
C ARG A 67 -7.37 57.08 0.60
N LYS A 68 -7.08 58.37 0.44
CA LYS A 68 -6.14 59.12 1.30
C LYS A 68 -6.65 59.25 2.75
N ASP A 69 -7.96 59.34 2.94
CA ASP A 69 -8.62 59.69 4.21
C ASP A 69 -9.23 58.51 4.98
N ILE A 70 -8.80 57.27 4.69
CA ILE A 70 -9.22 56.14 5.51
C ILE A 70 -8.70 56.34 6.95
N SER A 71 -9.64 56.35 7.90
CA SER A 71 -9.34 56.24 9.31
C SER A 71 -8.74 54.85 9.59
N LEU A 72 -7.41 54.80 9.67
CA LEU A 72 -6.64 53.55 9.90
C LEU A 72 -7.09 52.83 11.17
N VAL A 73 -7.51 53.57 12.20
CA VAL A 73 -8.00 53.00 13.46
C VAL A 73 -9.27 52.18 13.23
N LYS A 74 -10.25 52.73 12.49
CA LYS A 74 -11.50 52.03 12.19
C LYS A 74 -11.27 50.81 11.29
N ALA A 75 -10.38 50.94 10.30
CA ALA A 75 -10.04 49.85 9.41
C ALA A 75 -9.35 48.68 10.15
N ASN A 76 -8.38 48.99 11.03
CA ASN A 76 -7.70 47.97 11.83
C ASN A 76 -8.66 47.28 12.80
N LEU A 77 -9.55 48.03 13.45
CA LEU A 77 -10.58 47.46 14.33
C LEU A 77 -11.51 46.51 13.56
N PHE A 78 -11.95 46.90 12.37
CA PHE A 78 -12.79 46.06 11.51
C PHE A 78 -12.07 44.75 11.09
N LEU A 79 -10.81 44.85 10.65
CA LEU A 79 -10.01 43.66 10.29
C LEU A 79 -9.79 42.73 11.49
N LEU A 80 -9.56 43.30 12.68
CA LEU A 80 -9.41 42.53 13.90
C LEU A 80 -10.69 41.79 14.27
N LEU A 81 -11.86 42.43 14.15
CA LEU A 81 -13.15 41.76 14.35
C LEU A 81 -13.36 40.62 13.34
N LEU A 82 -12.95 40.81 12.10
CA LEU A 82 -13.04 39.79 11.06
C LEU A 82 -12.17 38.57 11.39
N ILE A 83 -10.94 38.81 11.86
CA ILE A 83 -10.02 37.77 12.32
C ILE A 83 -10.65 36.97 13.47
N VAL A 84 -11.15 37.65 14.51
CA VAL A 84 -11.78 37.00 15.67
C VAL A 84 -12.98 36.16 15.24
N LEU A 85 -13.86 36.70 14.40
CA LEU A 85 -15.01 35.96 13.88
C LEU A 85 -14.59 34.74 13.06
N GLY A 86 -13.56 34.88 12.21
CA GLY A 86 -13.06 33.79 11.39
C GLY A 86 -12.43 32.66 12.21
N VAL A 87 -11.70 32.98 13.28
CA VAL A 87 -11.17 31.98 14.21
C VAL A 87 -12.30 31.24 14.93
N ILE A 88 -13.32 31.96 15.40
CA ILE A 88 -14.51 31.36 16.02
C ILE A 88 -15.17 30.38 15.04
N LEU A 89 -15.35 30.75 13.77
CA LEU A 89 -15.92 29.86 12.75
C LEU A 89 -15.04 28.64 12.46
N LEU A 90 -13.72 28.76 12.53
CA LEU A 90 -12.82 27.63 12.33
C LEU A 90 -12.84 26.65 13.50
N VAL A 91 -12.96 27.14 14.73
CA VAL A 91 -12.90 26.34 15.97
C VAL A 91 -14.26 25.77 16.38
N VAL A 92 -15.34 26.55 16.26
CA VAL A 92 -16.67 26.21 16.81
C VAL A 92 -17.50 25.31 15.90
N THR A 93 -17.06 25.03 14.66
CA THR A 93 -17.76 24.03 13.85
C THR A 93 -17.76 22.68 14.57
N PRO A 94 -18.94 22.11 14.88
CA PRO A 94 -19.02 20.80 15.52
C PRO A 94 -18.27 19.80 14.65
N LYS A 95 -17.50 18.91 15.28
CA LYS A 95 -17.03 17.68 14.64
C LYS A 95 -18.28 16.98 14.12
N ARG A 96 -18.66 17.21 12.86
CA ARG A 96 -19.64 16.35 12.20
C ARG A 96 -18.98 14.99 12.27
N HIS A 97 -19.54 14.10 13.10
CA HIS A 97 -19.29 12.68 12.98
C HIS A 97 -19.41 12.42 11.49
N ILE A 98 -18.29 12.06 10.86
CA ILE A 98 -18.30 11.51 9.52
C ILE A 98 -19.16 10.27 9.70
N VAL A 99 -20.43 10.41 9.33
CA VAL A 99 -21.33 9.28 9.18
C VAL A 99 -20.57 8.36 8.24
N THR A 100 -20.17 7.22 8.76
CA THR A 100 -19.69 6.09 7.97
C THR A 100 -20.72 5.90 6.86
N ALA A 101 -20.41 6.40 5.68
CA ALA A 101 -21.27 6.25 4.53
C ALA A 101 -21.19 4.77 4.16
N GLU A 102 -22.21 4.02 4.53
CA GLU A 102 -22.57 2.82 3.80
C GLU A 102 -22.59 3.16 2.31
N ASN A 103 -21.74 2.47 1.56
CA ASN A 103 -21.84 2.18 0.14
C ASN A 103 -22.52 3.23 -0.77
N PRO A 104 -21.74 3.96 -1.57
CA PRO A 104 -22.09 4.20 -2.95
C PRO A 104 -21.13 3.40 -3.85
N LYS A 105 -21.71 2.42 -4.54
CA LYS A 105 -21.13 1.81 -5.73
C LYS A 105 -20.68 2.91 -6.71
N ASN A 106 -19.49 2.72 -7.27
CA ASN A 106 -19.02 3.22 -8.55
C ASN A 106 -19.19 4.73 -8.83
N GLU A 107 -18.10 5.47 -8.64
CA GLU A 107 -17.56 6.34 -9.70
C GLU A 107 -16.13 6.74 -9.32
N VAL A 108 -15.16 6.15 -10.02
CA VAL A 108 -13.74 6.48 -9.90
C VAL A 108 -13.55 7.87 -10.50
N SER A 109 -13.60 8.89 -9.64
CA SER A 109 -13.09 10.21 -9.96
C SER A 109 -11.58 10.11 -10.14
N LYS A 110 -11.13 10.22 -11.40
CA LYS A 110 -9.73 10.45 -11.76
C LYS A 110 -9.27 11.76 -11.12
N ALA A 111 -8.71 11.68 -9.92
CA ALA A 111 -7.85 12.72 -9.40
C ALA A 111 -6.53 12.65 -10.18
N GLY A 112 -6.33 13.61 -11.09
CA GLY A 112 -5.07 13.81 -11.79
C GLY A 112 -3.97 14.17 -10.80
N PHE A 113 -3.24 13.16 -10.37
CA PHE A 113 -1.89 13.35 -9.87
C PHE A 113 -0.99 13.52 -11.09
N LEU A 114 -0.30 14.65 -11.15
CA LEU A 114 0.91 14.80 -11.97
C LEU A 114 1.99 13.92 -11.35
N PHE A 115 1.85 12.61 -11.49
CA PHE A 115 3.03 11.78 -11.62
C PHE A 115 3.57 12.12 -13.00
N ASP A 116 4.86 12.51 -13.08
CA ASP A 116 5.60 12.18 -14.29
C ASP A 116 5.28 10.71 -14.55
N GLU A 117 4.66 10.43 -15.71
CA GLU A 117 4.50 9.07 -16.20
C GLU A 117 5.91 8.48 -16.18
N ILE A 118 6.24 7.74 -15.12
CA ILE A 118 7.20 6.68 -15.23
C ILE A 118 6.53 5.76 -16.22
N ASN A 119 6.89 5.97 -17.48
CA ASN A 119 6.60 5.12 -18.61
C ASN A 119 7.29 3.80 -18.28
N TYR A 120 6.71 3.03 -17.35
CA TYR A 120 6.78 1.59 -17.36
C TYR A 120 6.15 1.24 -18.67
N LYS A 121 7.02 1.20 -19.69
CA LYS A 121 6.78 0.54 -20.95
C LYS A 121 6.00 -0.70 -20.56
N ASN A 122 4.72 -0.73 -20.94
CA ASN A 122 4.01 -1.96 -21.16
C ASN A 122 4.94 -2.72 -22.09
N GLN A 123 5.79 -3.58 -21.53
CA GLN A 123 6.39 -4.62 -22.32
C GLN A 123 5.17 -5.31 -22.91
N PRO A 124 5.07 -5.36 -24.25
CA PRO A 124 4.04 -6.19 -24.86
C PRO A 124 4.13 -7.54 -24.17
N GLU A 125 2.98 -8.11 -23.79
CA GLU A 125 2.88 -9.49 -23.36
C GLU A 125 3.72 -10.32 -24.31
N ASP A 126 4.94 -10.63 -23.88
CA ASP A 126 5.87 -11.38 -24.69
C ASP A 126 5.40 -12.81 -24.51
N VAL A 127 4.55 -13.24 -25.44
CA VAL A 127 4.05 -14.61 -25.64
C VAL A 127 5.20 -15.63 -25.79
N LEU A 128 6.47 -15.17 -25.69
CA LEU A 128 7.69 -15.94 -25.80
C LEU A 128 8.40 -16.25 -24.47
N ASN A 129 8.00 -15.68 -23.34
CA ASN A 129 8.56 -16.08 -22.04
C ASN A 129 7.57 -17.00 -21.32
N PRO A 130 7.86 -18.31 -21.18
CA PRO A 130 7.08 -19.17 -20.30
C PRO A 130 7.06 -18.51 -18.91
N PRO A 131 5.95 -18.62 -18.15
CA PRO A 131 5.84 -17.99 -16.84
C PRO A 131 7.07 -18.35 -16.02
N THR A 132 7.91 -17.36 -15.76
CA THR A 132 9.16 -17.54 -15.03
C THR A 132 8.80 -18.15 -13.70
N LEU A 133 9.28 -19.37 -13.44
CA LEU A 133 9.04 -20.05 -12.18
C LEU A 133 9.48 -19.12 -11.05
N ALA A 134 8.52 -18.68 -10.23
CA ALA A 134 8.85 -17.98 -9.00
C ALA A 134 9.84 -18.82 -8.19
N LEU A 135 10.73 -18.20 -7.42
CA LEU A 135 11.65 -18.91 -6.54
C LEU A 135 10.91 -19.64 -5.41
N GLY A 136 9.78 -19.07 -4.97
CA GLY A 136 8.93 -19.61 -3.92
C GLY A 136 8.03 -18.53 -3.34
N MET A 137 7.86 -18.55 -2.01
CA MET A 137 7.00 -17.64 -1.27
C MET A 137 7.80 -16.79 -0.29
N PHE A 138 7.53 -15.49 -0.27
CA PHE A 138 8.04 -14.56 0.73
C PHE A 138 6.92 -14.17 1.70
N ALA A 139 7.15 -14.34 2.99
CA ALA A 139 6.24 -13.92 4.05
C ALA A 139 6.89 -12.78 4.86
N PRO A 140 6.30 -11.57 4.90
CA PRO A 140 6.84 -10.47 5.69
C PRO A 140 6.70 -10.73 7.19
N ASN A 141 7.59 -10.12 7.97
CA ASN A 141 7.46 -10.08 9.42
C ASN A 141 6.30 -9.15 9.79
N LEU A 142 5.25 -9.70 10.40
CA LEU A 142 4.02 -8.98 10.77
C LEU A 142 4.19 -8.17 12.07
N ASN A 143 5.17 -7.27 12.09
CA ASN A 143 5.49 -6.44 13.25
C ASN A 143 4.45 -5.33 13.44
N ILE A 144 3.89 -5.24 14.64
CA ILE A 144 2.94 -4.18 15.03
C ILE A 144 3.61 -2.81 14.94
N ASP A 145 2.93 -1.84 14.32
CA ASP A 145 3.36 -0.45 14.15
C ASP A 145 4.73 -0.23 13.46
N LYS A 146 5.36 -1.30 12.93
CA LYS A 146 6.54 -1.20 12.06
C LYS A 146 6.09 -1.37 10.60
N PRO A 147 6.30 -0.37 9.72
CA PRO A 147 5.93 -0.49 8.32
C PRO A 147 6.75 -1.57 7.60
N PHE A 148 6.08 -2.36 6.78
CA PHE A 148 6.68 -3.19 5.75
C PHE A 148 6.71 -2.40 4.44
N TYR A 149 7.90 -2.01 4.00
CA TYR A 149 8.08 -1.09 2.88
C TYR A 149 8.19 -1.79 1.52
N PHE A 150 7.58 -1.18 0.51
CA PHE A 150 7.76 -1.51 -0.89
C PHE A 150 8.66 -0.48 -1.57
N TYR A 151 9.58 -0.97 -2.39
CA TYR A 151 10.53 -0.17 -3.14
C TYR A 151 10.32 -0.38 -4.64
N GLY A 152 10.48 0.70 -5.41
CA GLY A 152 10.45 0.64 -6.87
C GLY A 152 11.78 0.14 -7.42
N ALA A 153 12.35 0.86 -8.38
CA ALA A 153 13.68 0.54 -8.88
C ALA A 153 14.74 0.67 -7.76
N VAL A 154 15.43 -0.42 -7.47
CA VAL A 154 16.54 -0.49 -6.51
C VAL A 154 17.88 -0.47 -7.23
N THR A 155 18.94 -0.05 -6.54
CA THR A 155 20.31 -0.08 -7.06
C THR A 155 21.04 -1.22 -6.38
N PHE A 156 21.48 -2.22 -7.15
CA PHE A 156 22.15 -3.38 -6.58
C PHE A 156 23.46 -3.00 -5.88
N GLY A 157 23.74 -3.66 -4.75
CA GLY A 157 24.90 -3.37 -3.90
C GLY A 157 24.69 -2.22 -2.93
N LYS A 158 23.51 -1.60 -2.90
CA LYS A 158 23.12 -0.63 -1.87
C LYS A 158 22.11 -1.24 -0.90
N PRO A 159 22.21 -0.90 0.40
CA PRO A 159 21.30 -1.41 1.41
C PRO A 159 19.93 -0.72 1.36
N ALA A 160 18.91 -1.38 1.91
CA ALA A 160 17.52 -0.89 1.87
C ALA A 160 17.33 0.55 2.39
N TYR A 161 18.09 0.97 3.42
CA TYR A 161 17.98 2.30 4.01
C TYR A 161 18.49 3.44 3.12
N GLU A 162 19.23 3.14 2.04
CA GLU A 162 19.63 4.13 1.03
C GLU A 162 18.54 4.37 -0.03
N HIS A 163 17.46 3.59 0.01
CA HIS A 163 16.34 3.71 -0.91
C HIS A 163 15.14 4.38 -0.23
N SER A 164 14.41 5.20 -1.00
CA SER A 164 13.16 5.77 -0.52
C SER A 164 12.02 4.78 -0.78
N PRO A 165 11.22 4.42 0.24
CA PRO A 165 10.08 3.54 0.05
C PRO A 165 8.99 4.26 -0.76
N LEU A 166 8.33 3.52 -1.65
CA LEU A 166 7.20 4.03 -2.44
C LEU A 166 5.88 3.92 -1.68
N ASP A 167 5.70 2.82 -0.96
CA ASP A 167 4.48 2.55 -0.19
C ASP A 167 4.78 1.57 0.95
N SER A 168 3.78 1.26 1.78
CA SER A 168 3.96 0.32 2.89
C SER A 168 2.67 -0.36 3.37
N ILE A 169 2.82 -1.48 4.05
CA ILE A 169 1.79 -2.07 4.91
C ILE A 169 2.13 -1.77 6.36
N VAL A 170 1.15 -1.35 7.15
CA VAL A 170 1.31 -1.21 8.61
C VAL A 170 0.28 -2.08 9.31
N PHE A 171 0.75 -2.90 10.24
CA PHE A 171 -0.08 -3.77 11.07
C PHE A 171 -0.36 -3.15 12.43
N TYR A 172 -1.49 -3.50 13.03
CA TYR A 172 -1.85 -3.08 14.39
C TYR A 172 -2.67 -4.17 15.09
N ASN A 173 -2.81 -4.05 16.41
CA ASN A 173 -3.77 -4.85 17.15
C ASN A 173 -5.09 -4.10 17.26
N ASN A 174 -6.17 -4.78 16.86
CA ASN A 174 -7.52 -4.25 17.04
C ASN A 174 -7.93 -4.28 18.54
N PRO A 175 -9.10 -3.72 18.91
CA PRO A 175 -9.56 -3.69 20.31
C PRO A 175 -9.73 -5.07 20.97
N TYR A 176 -9.79 -6.15 20.18
CA TYR A 176 -9.86 -7.53 20.64
C TYR A 176 -8.48 -8.21 20.72
N ASN A 177 -7.40 -7.43 20.54
CA ASN A 177 -6.01 -7.89 20.51
C ASN A 177 -5.70 -8.90 19.39
N ASN A 178 -6.48 -8.86 18.29
CA ASN A 178 -6.16 -9.59 17.08
C ASN A 178 -5.35 -8.70 16.12
N LEU A 179 -4.42 -9.31 15.41
CA LEU A 179 -3.64 -8.64 14.37
C LEU A 179 -4.57 -8.21 13.22
N ASP A 180 -4.38 -6.99 12.72
CA ASP A 180 -5.11 -6.44 11.58
C ASP A 180 -4.24 -5.45 10.79
N ILE A 181 -4.67 -5.09 9.59
CA ILE A 181 -3.99 -4.11 8.72
C ILE A 181 -4.54 -2.72 9.00
N LYS A 182 -3.66 -1.82 9.45
CA LYS A 182 -3.99 -0.41 9.69
C LYS A 182 -4.06 0.37 8.38
N THR A 183 -3.07 0.15 7.53
CA THR A 183 -2.95 0.76 6.20
C THR A 183 -2.28 -0.22 5.25
N ALA A 184 -2.81 -0.32 4.04
CA ALA A 184 -2.19 -1.03 2.93
C ALA A 184 -2.45 -0.28 1.62
N PRO A 185 -1.59 -0.46 0.61
CA PRO A 185 -1.81 0.12 -0.71
C PRO A 185 -3.08 -0.44 -1.37
N PRO A 186 -3.88 0.36 -2.08
CA PRO A 186 -5.13 -0.10 -2.71
C PRO A 186 -4.91 -1.07 -3.87
N TRP A 187 -3.70 -1.13 -4.40
CA TRP A 187 -3.30 -2.04 -5.48
C TRP A 187 -2.82 -3.41 -4.98
N LEU A 188 -2.73 -3.61 -3.67
CA LEU A 188 -2.17 -4.82 -3.07
C LEU A 188 -3.17 -5.99 -3.14
N VAL A 189 -2.81 -7.03 -3.90
CA VAL A 189 -3.58 -8.28 -4.01
C VAL A 189 -2.59 -9.45 -3.95
N PRO A 190 -2.10 -9.80 -2.75
CA PRO A 190 -1.03 -10.78 -2.61
C PRO A 190 -1.49 -12.19 -3.00
N GLU A 191 -0.55 -13.12 -3.06
CA GLU A 191 -0.86 -14.53 -3.31
C GLU A 191 -1.82 -15.07 -2.24
N HIS A 192 -1.44 -14.89 -0.97
CA HIS A 192 -2.24 -15.23 0.21
C HIS A 192 -2.40 -14.05 1.16
N LEU A 193 -3.64 -13.79 1.58
CA LEU A 193 -4.01 -12.80 2.59
C LEU A 193 -5.10 -13.36 3.50
N LYS A 194 -4.71 -13.80 4.69
CA LYS A 194 -5.61 -14.20 5.79
C LYS A 194 -4.97 -13.78 7.11
N ILE A 195 -5.12 -12.49 7.43
CA ILE A 195 -4.46 -11.86 8.59
C ILE A 195 -4.98 -12.44 9.91
N ASP A 196 -6.23 -12.84 9.95
CA ASP A 196 -6.86 -13.58 11.05
C ASP A 196 -6.16 -14.92 11.35
N TYR A 197 -5.52 -15.52 10.35
CA TYR A 197 -4.67 -16.71 10.51
C TYR A 197 -3.17 -16.37 10.53
N GLY A 198 -2.79 -15.10 10.53
CA GLY A 198 -1.39 -14.66 10.46
C GLY A 198 -0.72 -14.92 9.11
N PHE A 199 -1.49 -15.14 8.05
CA PHE A 199 -0.95 -15.38 6.71
C PHE A 199 -0.96 -14.12 5.86
N LEU A 200 0.23 -13.72 5.44
CA LEU A 200 0.46 -12.83 4.32
C LEU A 200 1.66 -13.37 3.57
N SER A 201 1.51 -13.66 2.28
CA SER A 201 2.65 -14.09 1.46
C SER A 201 2.51 -13.70 0.00
N PHE A 202 3.68 -13.55 -0.62
CA PHE A 202 3.86 -13.09 -1.99
C PHE A 202 4.71 -14.09 -2.76
N LYS A 203 4.49 -14.24 -4.06
CA LYS A 203 5.43 -14.98 -4.90
C LYS A 203 6.74 -14.19 -4.98
N ALA A 204 7.86 -14.86 -4.67
CA ALA A 204 9.19 -14.28 -4.84
C ALA A 204 9.71 -14.62 -6.23
N LEU A 205 10.08 -13.60 -7.02
CA LEU A 205 10.51 -13.78 -8.41
C LEU A 205 12.03 -13.75 -8.54
N THR A 206 12.66 -12.78 -7.87
CA THR A 206 14.11 -12.55 -7.94
C THR A 206 14.65 -12.31 -6.53
N ILE A 207 15.86 -12.78 -6.26
CA ILE A 207 16.59 -12.49 -5.02
C ILE A 207 17.93 -11.82 -5.32
N THR A 208 18.27 -10.83 -4.50
CA THR A 208 19.57 -10.17 -4.47
C THR A 208 20.12 -10.19 -3.05
N ASP A 209 21.30 -9.61 -2.84
CA ASP A 209 21.90 -9.57 -1.52
C ASP A 209 21.09 -8.76 -0.49
N GLU A 210 20.35 -7.73 -0.92
CA GLU A 210 19.61 -6.83 -0.02
C GLU A 210 18.10 -6.90 -0.21
N PHE A 211 17.65 -7.25 -1.42
CA PHE A 211 16.25 -7.19 -1.80
C PHE A 211 15.73 -8.48 -2.41
N ILE A 212 14.42 -8.69 -2.27
CA ILE A 212 13.64 -9.69 -2.97
C ILE A 212 12.61 -8.97 -3.83
N GLU A 213 12.51 -9.34 -5.09
CA GLU A 213 11.41 -8.92 -5.97
C GLU A 213 10.23 -9.85 -5.71
N ILE A 214 9.09 -9.26 -5.37
CA ILE A 214 7.86 -9.99 -5.07
C ILE A 214 6.71 -9.54 -5.98
N GLU A 215 5.84 -10.48 -6.34
CA GLU A 215 4.55 -10.19 -6.98
C GLU A 215 3.57 -9.70 -5.91
N VAL A 216 3.23 -8.41 -5.96
CA VAL A 216 2.34 -7.76 -4.99
C VAL A 216 0.87 -7.79 -5.39
N ASN A 217 0.59 -8.08 -6.67
CA ASN A 217 -0.76 -8.21 -7.19
C ASN A 217 -0.84 -9.42 -8.13
N LYS A 218 -1.43 -10.52 -7.65
CA LYS A 218 -1.57 -11.77 -8.42
C LYS A 218 -2.53 -11.66 -9.62
N GLN A 219 -3.37 -10.63 -9.68
CA GLN A 219 -4.30 -10.42 -10.79
C GLN A 219 -3.64 -9.66 -11.93
N THR A 220 -2.75 -8.70 -11.63
CA THR A 220 -2.09 -7.85 -12.62
C THR A 220 -0.64 -8.26 -12.89
N GLY A 221 -0.05 -9.12 -12.06
CA GLY A 221 1.37 -9.46 -12.10
C GLY A 221 2.30 -8.33 -11.64
N GLN A 222 1.77 -7.30 -10.99
CA GLN A 222 2.56 -6.16 -10.52
C GLN A 222 3.62 -6.62 -9.51
N THR A 223 4.85 -6.13 -9.65
CA THR A 223 5.99 -6.47 -8.79
C THR A 223 6.57 -5.26 -8.07
N PHE A 224 7.14 -5.48 -6.89
CA PHE A 224 7.95 -4.50 -6.17
C PHE A 224 9.12 -5.20 -5.49
N TRP A 225 10.14 -4.41 -5.14
CA TRP A 225 11.24 -4.85 -4.33
C TRP A 225 10.92 -4.65 -2.85
N VAL A 226 11.35 -5.60 -2.02
CA VAL A 226 11.24 -5.54 -0.56
C VAL A 226 12.57 -5.94 0.07
N SER A 227 12.85 -5.44 1.26
CA SER A 227 14.04 -5.85 2.02
C SER A 227 13.96 -7.34 2.32
N ARG A 228 15.03 -8.09 2.00
CA ARG A 228 15.09 -9.53 2.30
C ARG A 228 15.04 -9.83 3.80
N TYR A 229 15.40 -8.85 4.62
CA TYR A 229 15.52 -8.99 6.08
C TYR A 229 14.22 -8.67 6.82
N ASP A 230 13.22 -8.12 6.12
CA ASP A 230 11.91 -7.79 6.69
C ASP A 230 10.90 -8.95 6.55
N GLY A 231 11.38 -10.17 6.32
CA GLY A 231 10.55 -11.36 6.25
C GLY A 231 11.37 -12.64 6.10
N ASN A 232 10.67 -13.70 5.71
CA ASN A 232 11.26 -15.01 5.44
C ASN A 232 10.93 -15.46 4.02
N LEU A 233 11.96 -15.85 3.27
CA LEU A 233 11.82 -16.50 1.97
C LEU A 233 11.83 -18.01 2.15
N GLN A 234 10.80 -18.67 1.64
CA GLN A 234 10.72 -20.12 1.51
C GLN A 234 10.77 -20.45 0.01
N TYR A 235 11.77 -21.20 -0.44
CA TYR A 235 11.72 -21.70 -1.82
C TYR A 235 10.60 -22.73 -1.95
N TRP A 236 10.21 -23.04 -3.18
CA TRP A 236 9.13 -23.99 -3.43
C TRP A 236 9.26 -25.31 -2.67
N PRO A 237 10.44 -25.95 -2.56
CA PRO A 237 10.55 -27.18 -1.80
C PRO A 237 10.16 -27.02 -0.32
N GLU A 238 10.68 -26.00 0.35
CA GLU A 238 10.37 -25.74 1.75
C GLU A 238 8.91 -25.33 1.94
N PHE A 239 8.38 -24.51 1.04
CA PHE A 239 6.99 -24.08 1.07
C PHE A 239 6.04 -25.27 0.91
N LEU A 240 6.24 -26.10 -0.12
CA LEU A 240 5.39 -27.26 -0.41
C LEU A 240 5.41 -28.29 0.71
N LEU A 241 6.54 -28.47 1.40
CA LEU A 241 6.61 -29.34 2.58
C LEU A 241 5.82 -28.79 3.77
N GLY A 242 5.54 -27.49 3.81
CA GLY A 242 4.74 -26.84 4.85
C GLY A 242 3.23 -26.80 4.57
N VAL A 243 2.78 -27.19 3.38
CA VAL A 243 1.34 -27.18 3.04
C VAL A 243 0.60 -28.39 3.60
N ASN A 244 -0.72 -28.29 3.76
CA ASN A 244 -1.53 -29.38 4.30
C ASN A 244 -1.62 -30.56 3.31
N SER A 245 -1.91 -30.23 2.06
CA SER A 245 -2.05 -31.18 0.98
C SER A 245 -1.68 -30.54 -0.36
N VAL A 246 -1.32 -31.40 -1.32
CA VAL A 246 -1.12 -31.04 -2.71
C VAL A 246 -2.13 -31.77 -3.59
N GLU A 247 -2.47 -31.16 -4.72
CA GLU A 247 -3.34 -31.76 -5.72
C GLU A 247 -2.63 -31.76 -7.07
N LEU A 248 -2.96 -32.75 -7.90
CA LEU A 248 -2.40 -32.83 -9.24
C LEU A 248 -3.14 -31.84 -10.12
N ILE A 249 -2.41 -30.94 -10.78
CA ILE A 249 -3.01 -30.04 -11.77
C ILE A 249 -3.51 -30.87 -12.96
N ASP A 250 -2.73 -31.87 -13.39
CA ASP A 250 -3.17 -32.88 -14.34
C ASP A 250 -3.59 -34.16 -13.60
N PRO A 251 -4.88 -34.51 -13.54
CA PRO A 251 -5.35 -35.72 -12.88
C PRO A 251 -4.87 -37.01 -13.57
N LYS A 252 -4.32 -36.93 -14.79
CA LYS A 252 -3.74 -38.07 -15.49
C LYS A 252 -2.29 -38.34 -15.10
N GLN A 253 -1.65 -37.43 -14.36
CA GLN A 253 -0.27 -37.63 -13.92
C GLN A 253 -0.19 -38.83 -12.99
N ALA A 254 0.52 -39.87 -13.42
CA ALA A 254 0.67 -41.08 -12.64
C ALA A 254 1.59 -40.87 -11.44
N LEU A 255 1.16 -41.37 -10.28
CA LEU A 255 2.03 -41.53 -9.12
C LEU A 255 3.02 -42.68 -9.38
N LYS A 256 4.25 -42.52 -8.93
CA LYS A 256 5.35 -43.48 -9.14
C LYS A 256 5.81 -44.11 -7.84
N VAL A 257 6.31 -45.35 -7.90
CA VAL A 257 6.91 -46.01 -6.72
C VAL A 257 8.30 -45.47 -6.36
N ALA A 258 8.95 -44.77 -7.30
CA ALA A 258 10.29 -44.20 -7.15
C ALA A 258 10.40 -42.87 -7.95
N PRO A 259 11.34 -41.97 -7.61
CA PRO A 259 11.49 -40.66 -8.26
C PRO A 259 12.26 -40.77 -9.60
N LEU A 260 11.70 -41.53 -10.54
CA LEU A 260 12.28 -41.78 -11.87
C LEU A 260 11.14 -41.83 -12.90
N ASP A 261 11.35 -41.26 -14.09
CA ASP A 261 10.31 -41.21 -15.13
C ASP A 261 9.83 -42.61 -15.56
N HIS A 262 10.75 -43.59 -15.59
CA HIS A 262 10.51 -44.98 -15.99
C HIS A 262 10.07 -45.89 -14.82
N ALA A 263 9.83 -45.35 -13.63
CA ALA A 263 9.38 -46.14 -12.49
C ALA A 263 7.95 -46.68 -12.71
N SER A 264 7.66 -47.81 -12.07
CA SER A 264 6.31 -48.38 -12.03
C SER A 264 5.31 -47.40 -11.41
N GLU A 265 4.09 -47.42 -11.91
CA GLU A 265 3.00 -46.60 -11.41
C GLU A 265 2.41 -47.19 -10.14
N TYR A 266 2.03 -46.32 -9.20
CA TYR A 266 1.26 -46.69 -8.04
C TYR A 266 -0.22 -46.84 -8.42
N GLN A 267 -0.82 -47.98 -8.10
CA GLN A 267 -2.18 -48.36 -8.54
C GLN A 267 -3.24 -48.29 -7.40
N GLY A 268 -2.86 -47.82 -6.22
CA GLY A 268 -3.78 -47.72 -5.08
C GLY A 268 -4.67 -46.48 -5.18
N ASN A 269 -5.88 -46.59 -4.62
CA ASN A 269 -6.78 -45.44 -4.48
C ASN A 269 -6.35 -44.57 -3.30
N TYR A 270 -6.51 -43.27 -3.43
CA TYR A 270 -6.23 -42.28 -2.40
C TYR A 270 -7.20 -41.09 -2.55
N THR A 271 -7.34 -40.32 -1.48
CA THR A 271 -8.17 -39.09 -1.45
C THR A 271 -7.29 -37.85 -1.37
N PHE A 272 -6.25 -37.87 -0.54
CA PHE A 272 -5.36 -36.72 -0.34
C PHE A 272 -3.90 -37.11 -0.49
N LEU A 273 -3.09 -36.14 -0.93
CA LEU A 273 -1.64 -36.23 -1.02
C LEU A 273 -1.01 -35.25 -0.05
N ARG A 274 -0.23 -35.74 0.92
CA ARG A 274 0.51 -34.89 1.85
C ARG A 274 2.00 -34.92 1.52
N PRO A 275 2.64 -33.79 1.21
CA PRO A 275 4.08 -33.74 0.96
C PRO A 275 4.89 -34.26 2.16
N GLN A 276 5.95 -35.02 1.91
CA GLN A 276 6.84 -35.56 2.96
C GLN A 276 8.31 -35.28 2.67
N LYS A 277 8.71 -35.34 1.40
CA LYS A 277 10.10 -35.16 1.00
C LYS A 277 10.16 -34.66 -0.44
N ILE A 278 11.15 -33.83 -0.76
CA ILE A 278 11.40 -33.39 -2.13
C ILE A 278 12.82 -33.77 -2.54
N LYS A 279 12.97 -34.26 -3.77
CA LYS A 279 14.23 -34.64 -4.40
C LYS A 279 14.20 -34.16 -5.85
N ALA A 280 14.88 -33.05 -6.12
CA ALA A 280 14.84 -32.38 -7.43
C ALA A 280 13.38 -32.17 -7.88
N GLU A 281 13.01 -32.66 -9.06
CA GLU A 281 11.67 -32.54 -9.67
C GLU A 281 10.58 -33.42 -9.02
N TRP A 282 10.97 -34.29 -8.10
CA TRP A 282 10.09 -35.29 -7.50
C TRP A 282 9.77 -34.99 -6.04
N MET A 283 8.52 -35.21 -5.67
CA MET A 283 8.01 -35.05 -4.31
C MET A 283 7.46 -36.40 -3.85
N GLU A 284 7.96 -36.91 -2.73
CA GLU A 284 7.35 -38.03 -2.03
C GLU A 284 6.14 -37.50 -1.27
N VAL A 285 5.01 -38.15 -1.48
CA VAL A 285 3.73 -37.84 -0.86
C VAL A 285 3.25 -39.04 -0.07
N GLU A 286 2.70 -38.75 1.11
CA GLU A 286 1.90 -39.69 1.87
C GLU A 286 0.48 -39.71 1.29
N LEU A 287 -0.03 -40.92 1.05
CA LEU A 287 -1.34 -41.16 0.48
C LEU A 287 -2.34 -41.37 1.61
N LEU A 288 -3.41 -40.58 1.64
CA LEU A 288 -4.40 -40.60 2.71
C LEU A 288 -5.80 -40.93 2.17
N ASP A 289 -6.60 -41.62 2.98
CA ASP A 289 -8.03 -41.84 2.71
C ASP A 289 -8.91 -40.66 3.18
N THR A 290 -10.23 -40.82 3.07
CA THR A 290 -11.22 -39.82 3.52
C THR A 290 -11.21 -39.55 5.03
N HIS A 291 -10.55 -40.41 5.83
CA HIS A 291 -10.41 -40.27 7.27
C HIS A 291 -8.98 -39.85 7.66
N PHE A 292 -8.18 -39.37 6.70
CA PHE A 292 -6.78 -38.99 6.88
C PHE A 292 -5.88 -40.12 7.39
N LYS A 293 -6.24 -41.38 7.14
CA LYS A 293 -5.41 -42.52 7.48
C LYS A 293 -4.40 -42.78 6.37
N THR A 294 -3.16 -43.02 6.76
CA THR A 294 -2.07 -43.38 5.84
C THR A 294 -2.34 -44.71 5.14
N LEU A 295 -2.41 -44.68 3.81
CA LEU A 295 -2.54 -45.84 2.93
C LEU A 295 -1.19 -46.28 2.36
N GLY A 296 -0.24 -45.35 2.23
CA GLY A 296 1.08 -45.63 1.67
C GLY A 296 1.84 -44.37 1.31
N LYS A 297 2.88 -44.55 0.49
CA LYS A 297 3.71 -43.47 -0.04
C LYS A 297 3.90 -43.66 -1.53
N ALA A 298 3.98 -42.56 -2.26
CA ALA A 298 4.34 -42.55 -3.66
C ALA A 298 5.10 -41.28 -4.02
N TRP A 299 5.62 -41.22 -5.23
CA TRP A 299 6.33 -40.08 -5.79
C TRP A 299 5.49 -39.42 -6.87
N VAL A 300 5.46 -38.10 -6.86
CA VAL A 300 4.78 -37.25 -7.84
C VAL A 300 5.79 -36.26 -8.40
N LYS A 301 5.71 -35.97 -9.71
CA LYS A 301 6.52 -34.91 -10.30
C LYS A 301 5.87 -33.57 -9.97
N TRP A 302 6.53 -32.75 -9.16
CA TRP A 302 5.98 -31.45 -8.74
C TRP A 302 6.48 -30.30 -9.62
N LEU A 303 7.62 -30.51 -10.28
CA LEU A 303 8.25 -29.57 -11.20
C LEU A 303 8.66 -30.31 -12.46
N ASP A 304 8.36 -29.75 -13.63
CA ASP A 304 8.76 -30.32 -14.91
C ASP A 304 9.01 -29.21 -15.92
N CYS A 305 10.21 -29.16 -16.50
CA CYS A 305 10.63 -28.10 -17.43
C CYS A 305 10.39 -26.67 -16.89
N GLY A 306 10.60 -26.46 -15.59
CA GLY A 306 10.37 -25.16 -14.95
C GLY A 306 8.90 -24.83 -14.66
N ILE A 307 7.97 -25.77 -14.84
CA ILE A 307 6.54 -25.56 -14.59
C ILE A 307 6.11 -26.39 -13.38
N ILE A 308 5.45 -25.75 -12.41
CA ILE A 308 4.84 -26.45 -11.27
C ILE A 308 3.67 -27.30 -11.78
N LYS A 309 3.65 -28.58 -11.40
CA LYS A 309 2.64 -29.56 -11.80
C LYS A 309 1.62 -29.89 -10.71
N VAL A 310 1.76 -29.27 -9.54
CA VAL A 310 0.88 -29.46 -8.39
C VAL A 310 0.28 -28.13 -7.93
N SER A 311 -0.99 -28.15 -7.55
CA SER A 311 -1.57 -27.10 -6.72
C SER A 311 -1.43 -27.49 -5.25
N TYR A 312 -1.65 -26.53 -4.35
CA TYR A 312 -1.45 -26.71 -2.93
C TYR A 312 -2.62 -26.12 -2.13
N ASN A 313 -2.89 -26.72 -0.98
CA ASN A 313 -3.83 -26.20 -0.01
C ASN A 313 -3.14 -25.93 1.33
N LEU A 314 -3.25 -24.70 1.82
CA LEU A 314 -2.71 -24.26 3.12
C LEU A 314 -3.62 -24.60 4.29
N LEU A 315 -4.93 -24.60 4.06
CA LEU A 315 -5.97 -24.70 5.10
C LEU A 315 -6.98 -25.73 4.62
N SER A 316 -6.87 -26.93 5.18
CA SER A 316 -7.65 -28.16 4.93
C SER A 316 -8.94 -28.00 4.13
#